data_AF-A0A916G7N5-F1
#
_entry.id   AF-A0A916G7N5-F1
#
_cell.length_a   1.000
_cell.length_b   1.000
_cell.length_c   1.000
_cell.angle_alpha   90.00
_cell.angle_beta   90.00
_cell.angle_gamma   90.00
#
_symmetry.space_group_name_H-M   'P 1'
#
loop_
_entity.id
_entity.type
_entity.pdbx_description
1 polymer ?
#
loop_
_entity_poly.entity_id
_entity_poly.type
_entity_poly.pdbx_seq_one_letter_code
_entity_poly.pdbx_strand_id
1 'polypeptide(L)'
;MAGPVIPERYRAALGDDDPFLAMFEAPQALRKLLKGLTEKQLSRRPAPGKWSIKEIVAHLADGEVILGSRYRLVAAHDRPAIAAYDQDLFVERLGADAASAEELVADFEMARAVNLGLLVRLPDEAFARVGIHSERGEESLGTMVALYAGHDRIHLDQIETIRTGLFPQKRKARKATAKAAPKTAPKRAAGKPSAAKRAAPNRGAKAPAKKGAKKAAKKK
;
A
#
# COMPACT_ATOMS: atom_id res chain seq x y z
N MET A 1 -6.64 -9.96 26.79
CA MET A 1 -6.45 -9.97 25.32
C MET A 1 -5.30 -9.03 25.05
N ALA A 2 -4.23 -9.45 24.38
CA ALA A 2 -3.17 -8.52 23.98
C ALA A 2 -3.80 -7.49 23.04
N GLY A 3 -3.71 -6.19 23.38
CA GLY A 3 -4.20 -5.10 22.53
C GLY A 3 -3.54 -5.13 21.14
N PRO A 4 -4.00 -4.32 20.18
CA PRO A 4 -3.49 -4.33 18.83
C PRO A 4 -2.01 -3.94 18.88
N VAL A 5 -1.20 -4.91 18.50
CA VAL A 5 0.14 -4.67 18.00
C VAL A 5 -0.02 -3.86 16.72
N ILE A 6 0.60 -2.68 16.65
CA ILE A 6 0.69 -1.89 15.41
C ILE A 6 1.05 -2.87 14.27
N PRO A 7 0.24 -3.00 13.21
CA PRO A 7 0.53 -3.94 12.13
C PRO A 7 1.96 -3.78 11.61
N GLU A 8 2.65 -4.90 11.36
CA GLU A 8 4.09 -4.93 11.02
C GLU A 8 4.46 -3.90 9.95
N ARG A 9 3.65 -3.80 8.90
CA ARG A 9 3.88 -2.86 7.80
C ARG A 9 4.03 -1.40 8.24
N TYR A 10 3.22 -0.95 9.21
CA TYR A 10 3.25 0.43 9.68
C TYR A 10 4.42 0.64 10.63
N ARG A 11 4.71 -0.34 11.48
CA ARG A 11 5.87 -0.27 12.36
C ARG A 11 7.18 -0.26 11.57
N ALA A 12 7.28 -1.12 10.56
CA ALA A 12 8.44 -1.17 9.67
C ALA A 12 8.59 0.11 8.83
N ALA A 13 7.48 0.70 8.38
CA ALA A 13 7.50 1.96 7.64
C ALA A 13 7.88 3.17 8.51
N LEU A 14 7.50 3.17 9.78
CA LEU A 14 7.91 4.19 10.74
C LEU A 14 9.36 3.99 11.20
N GLY A 15 9.79 2.75 11.42
CA GLY A 15 11.12 2.43 11.94
C GLY A 15 11.31 2.97 13.35
N ASP A 16 12.45 3.66 13.56
CA ASP A 16 12.82 4.30 14.82
C ASP A 16 12.47 5.80 14.84
N ASP A 17 11.74 6.30 13.83
CA ASP A 17 11.35 7.70 13.76
C ASP A 17 10.36 8.05 14.89
N ASP A 18 10.49 9.28 15.40
CA ASP A 18 9.51 9.84 16.32
C ASP A 18 8.13 10.00 15.61
N PRO A 19 7.05 9.39 16.13
CA PRO A 19 5.74 9.44 15.50
C PRO A 19 5.21 10.86 15.29
N PHE A 20 5.44 11.76 16.25
CA PHE A 20 4.96 13.13 16.21
C PHE A 20 5.66 13.92 15.12
N LEU A 21 6.99 13.82 15.07
CA LEU A 21 7.80 14.47 14.06
C LEU A 21 7.46 13.95 12.67
N ALA A 22 7.30 12.62 12.52
CA ALA A 22 6.89 12.02 11.25
C ALA A 22 5.54 12.56 10.77
N MET A 23 4.54 12.66 11.66
CA MET A 23 3.25 13.27 11.32
C MET A 23 3.35 14.78 11.07
N PHE A 24 4.22 15.50 11.77
CA PHE A 24 4.43 16.93 11.56
C PHE A 24 5.06 17.22 10.18
N GLU A 25 5.98 16.39 9.72
CA GLU A 25 6.68 16.57 8.45
C GLU A 25 5.88 16.09 7.23
N ALA A 26 4.93 15.16 7.42
CA ALA A 26 4.22 14.51 6.33
C ALA A 26 3.53 15.48 5.34
N PRO A 27 2.86 16.57 5.76
CA PRO A 27 2.26 17.50 4.80
C PRO A 27 3.29 18.20 3.91
N GLN A 28 4.45 18.59 4.47
CA GLN A 28 5.51 19.20 3.68
C GLN A 28 6.16 18.19 2.72
N ALA A 29 6.35 16.94 3.16
CA ALA A 29 6.82 15.85 2.31
C ALA A 29 5.85 15.60 1.15
N LEU A 30 4.54 15.59 1.45
CA LEU A 30 3.49 15.44 0.44
C LEU A 30 3.57 16.56 -0.61
N ARG A 31 3.64 17.84 -0.21
CA ARG A 31 3.80 18.96 -1.16
C ARG A 31 5.01 18.80 -2.07
N LYS A 32 6.15 18.36 -1.52
CA LYS A 32 7.36 18.09 -2.31
C LYS A 32 7.09 17.01 -3.38
N LEU A 33 6.39 15.94 -3.01
CA LEU A 33 6.02 14.85 -3.92
C LEU A 33 5.01 15.26 -4.99
N LEU A 34 4.15 16.25 -4.75
CA LEU A 34 3.17 16.71 -5.75
C LEU A 34 3.74 17.77 -6.71
N LYS A 35 4.82 18.45 -6.33
CA LYS A 35 5.41 19.55 -7.10
C LYS A 35 5.69 19.18 -8.57
N GLY A 36 5.14 19.98 -9.48
CA GLY A 36 5.33 19.83 -10.93
C GLY A 36 4.45 18.77 -11.60
N LEU A 37 3.51 18.16 -10.87
CA LEU A 37 2.47 17.32 -11.46
C LEU A 37 1.25 18.16 -11.85
N THR A 38 0.65 17.81 -12.98
CA THR A 38 -0.63 18.38 -13.41
C THR A 38 -1.80 17.63 -12.78
N GLU A 39 -2.97 18.25 -12.66
CA GLU A 39 -4.21 17.60 -12.17
C GLU A 39 -4.53 16.29 -12.92
N LYS A 40 -4.29 16.28 -14.23
CA LYS A 40 -4.48 15.08 -15.06
C LYS A 40 -3.53 13.94 -14.66
N GLN A 41 -2.29 14.25 -14.31
CA GLN A 41 -1.32 13.26 -13.82
C GLN A 41 -1.69 12.78 -12.42
N LEU A 42 -2.11 13.69 -11.54
CA LEU A 42 -2.52 13.40 -10.17
C LEU A 42 -3.76 12.49 -10.12
N SER A 43 -4.69 12.68 -11.05
CA SER A 43 -5.93 11.89 -11.16
C SER A 43 -5.75 10.56 -11.91
N ARG A 44 -4.56 10.27 -12.45
CA ARG A 44 -4.33 9.06 -13.22
C ARG A 44 -4.08 7.87 -12.28
N ARG A 45 -5.02 6.92 -12.25
CA ARG A 45 -4.83 5.63 -11.57
C ARG A 45 -3.71 4.80 -12.24
N PRO A 46 -2.79 4.19 -11.46
CA PRO A 46 -1.66 3.42 -12.02
C PRO A 46 -2.08 2.05 -12.58
N ALA A 47 -3.18 1.48 -12.07
CA ALA A 47 -3.76 0.22 -12.51
C ALA A 47 -5.26 0.15 -12.12
N PRO A 48 -6.05 -0.75 -12.74
CA PRO A 48 -7.41 -1.01 -12.30
C PRO A 48 -7.47 -1.38 -10.81
N GLY A 49 -8.42 -0.79 -10.08
CA GLY A 49 -8.60 -1.02 -8.64
C GLY A 49 -7.48 -0.45 -7.74
N LYS A 50 -6.61 0.42 -8.27
CA LYS A 50 -5.62 1.16 -7.47
C LYS A 50 -5.96 2.65 -7.46
N TRP A 51 -5.75 3.28 -6.31
CA TRP A 51 -5.90 4.71 -6.17
C TRP A 51 -4.84 5.48 -6.96
N SER A 52 -5.25 6.60 -7.52
CA SER A 52 -4.41 7.66 -8.06
C SER A 52 -3.73 8.45 -6.93
N ILE A 53 -2.80 9.33 -7.28
CA ILE A 53 -2.15 10.19 -6.28
C ILE A 53 -3.20 11.08 -5.61
N LYS A 54 -4.11 11.69 -6.38
CA LYS A 54 -5.15 12.58 -5.85
C LYS A 54 -6.08 11.87 -4.87
N GLU A 55 -6.46 10.63 -5.16
CA GLU A 55 -7.27 9.80 -4.27
C GLU A 55 -6.53 9.43 -2.97
N ILE A 56 -5.21 9.21 -3.03
CA ILE A 56 -4.39 8.99 -1.82
C ILE A 56 -4.34 10.27 -0.97
N VAL A 57 -4.23 11.45 -1.60
CA VAL A 57 -4.25 12.74 -0.88
C VAL A 57 -5.60 12.93 -0.17
N ALA A 58 -6.71 12.69 -0.86
CA ALA A 58 -8.05 12.75 -0.26
C ALA A 58 -8.18 11.77 0.91
N HIS A 59 -7.71 10.53 0.75
CA HIS A 59 -7.70 9.52 1.82
C HIS A 59 -6.93 9.98 3.06
N LEU A 60 -5.78 10.63 2.89
CA LEU A 60 -5.02 11.20 4.02
C LEU A 60 -5.81 12.33 4.71
N ALA A 61 -6.42 13.23 3.94
CA ALA A 61 -7.23 14.34 4.47
C ALA A 61 -8.45 13.84 5.27
N ASP A 62 -9.26 12.95 4.67
CA ASP A 62 -10.44 12.38 5.34
C ASP A 62 -10.06 11.54 6.56
N GLY A 63 -8.92 10.83 6.48
CA GLY A 63 -8.35 10.08 7.59
C GLY A 63 -8.09 10.95 8.82
N GLU A 64 -7.57 12.16 8.64
CA GLU A 64 -7.31 13.10 9.74
C GLU A 64 -8.59 13.54 10.46
N VAL A 65 -9.71 13.69 9.75
CA VAL A 65 -11.00 14.04 10.36
C VAL A 65 -11.47 12.92 11.29
N ILE A 66 -11.40 11.66 10.82
CA ILE A 66 -11.75 10.49 11.62
C ILE A 66 -10.80 10.34 12.82
N LEU A 67 -9.50 10.51 12.59
CA LEU A 67 -8.49 10.46 13.64
C LEU A 67 -8.70 11.53 14.71
N GLY A 68 -8.98 12.76 14.30
CA GLY A 68 -9.20 13.87 15.22
C GLY A 68 -10.36 13.60 16.16
N SER A 69 -11.43 12.96 15.69
CA SER A 69 -12.53 12.48 16.52
C SER A 69 -12.09 11.40 17.50
N ARG A 70 -11.36 10.39 17.02
CA ARG A 70 -10.85 9.28 17.85
C ARG A 70 -9.92 9.76 18.95
N TYR A 71 -8.98 10.65 18.64
CA TYR A 71 -8.06 11.22 19.63
C TYR A 71 -8.80 11.91 20.76
N ARG A 72 -9.81 12.72 20.43
CA ARG A 72 -10.63 13.42 21.44
C ARG A 72 -11.40 12.45 22.30
N LEU A 73 -12.06 11.45 21.69
CA LEU A 73 -12.81 10.45 22.42
C LEU A 73 -11.91 9.67 23.39
N VAL A 74 -10.77 9.15 22.92
CA VAL A 74 -9.86 8.35 23.74
C VAL A 74 -9.20 9.17 24.85
N ALA A 75 -8.82 10.41 24.55
CA ALA A 75 -8.22 11.30 25.53
C ALA A 75 -9.22 11.72 26.62
N ALA A 76 -10.51 11.87 26.30
CA ALA A 76 -11.51 12.44 27.22
C ALA A 76 -12.44 11.40 27.90
N HIS A 77 -12.71 10.27 27.26
CA HIS A 77 -13.67 9.27 27.77
C HIS A 77 -12.97 8.01 28.25
N ASP A 78 -13.61 7.29 29.17
CA ASP A 78 -13.11 6.01 29.65
C ASP A 78 -13.47 4.90 28.67
N ARG A 79 -12.44 4.37 27.99
CA ARG A 79 -12.53 3.21 27.10
C ARG A 79 -13.67 3.32 26.05
N PRO A 80 -13.77 4.44 25.31
CA PRO A 80 -14.85 4.64 24.36
C PRO A 80 -14.81 3.62 23.23
N ALA A 81 -15.97 3.28 22.68
CA ALA A 81 -16.04 2.51 21.44
C ALA A 81 -15.51 3.35 20.27
N ILE A 82 -14.69 2.75 19.41
CA ILE A 82 -14.15 3.37 18.21
C ILE A 82 -14.67 2.61 16.99
N ALA A 83 -15.44 3.30 16.17
CA ALA A 83 -15.97 2.74 14.93
C ALA A 83 -14.87 2.62 13.86
N ALA A 84 -14.83 1.47 13.20
CA ALA A 84 -14.18 1.33 11.90
C ALA A 84 -14.95 2.12 10.83
N TYR A 85 -14.28 2.36 9.70
CA TYR A 85 -14.89 2.94 8.51
C TYR A 85 -14.30 2.29 7.27
N ASP A 86 -15.05 2.34 6.18
CA ASP A 86 -14.61 1.85 4.88
C ASP A 86 -13.92 2.98 4.11
N GLN A 87 -12.59 2.92 4.04
CA GLN A 87 -11.76 3.89 3.35
C GLN A 87 -11.97 3.88 1.82
N ASP A 88 -12.31 2.72 1.23
CA ASP A 88 -12.56 2.63 -0.21
C ASP A 88 -13.86 3.36 -0.56
N LEU A 89 -14.89 3.23 0.29
CA LEU A 89 -16.12 4.01 0.15
C LEU A 89 -15.91 5.52 0.32
N PHE A 90 -14.97 5.94 1.16
CA PHE A 90 -14.65 7.37 1.30
C PHE A 90 -14.06 7.92 0.00
N VAL A 91 -13.04 7.25 -0.54
CA VAL A 91 -12.45 7.61 -1.85
C VAL A 91 -13.50 7.60 -2.97
N GLU A 92 -14.40 6.62 -2.98
CA GLU A 92 -15.44 6.49 -4.01
C GLU A 92 -16.53 7.57 -3.90
N ARG A 93 -16.94 7.95 -2.67
CA ARG A 93 -18.21 8.67 -2.46
C ARG A 93 -18.06 10.09 -1.91
N LEU A 94 -16.91 10.47 -1.38
CA LEU A 94 -16.70 11.80 -0.82
C LEU A 94 -16.17 12.82 -1.84
N GLY A 95 -16.13 12.43 -3.13
CA GLY A 95 -15.93 13.38 -4.21
C GLY A 95 -14.49 13.88 -4.36
N ALA A 96 -13.49 13.02 -4.12
CA ALA A 96 -12.08 13.35 -4.35
C ALA A 96 -11.79 13.90 -5.77
N ASP A 97 -12.60 13.52 -6.76
CA ASP A 97 -12.48 14.02 -8.13
C ASP A 97 -13.05 15.42 -8.37
N ALA A 98 -13.93 15.89 -7.48
CA ALA A 98 -14.53 17.22 -7.55
C ALA A 98 -13.64 18.32 -6.95
N ALA A 99 -12.63 17.94 -6.16
CA ALA A 99 -11.63 18.85 -5.59
C ALA A 99 -10.33 18.82 -6.41
N SER A 100 -9.62 19.94 -6.42
CA SER A 100 -8.23 20.01 -6.87
C SER A 100 -7.31 19.34 -5.85
N ALA A 101 -6.14 18.89 -6.31
CA ALA A 101 -5.16 18.32 -5.40
C ALA A 101 -4.65 19.34 -4.37
N GLU A 102 -4.62 20.63 -4.73
CA GLU A 102 -4.22 21.71 -3.81
C GLU A 102 -5.22 21.89 -2.67
N GLU A 103 -6.53 21.84 -2.95
CA GLU A 103 -7.58 21.89 -1.92
C GLU A 103 -7.45 20.71 -0.95
N LEU A 104 -7.29 19.49 -1.47
CA LEU A 104 -7.15 18.29 -0.64
C LEU A 104 -5.87 18.31 0.23
N VAL A 105 -4.77 18.87 -0.28
CA VAL A 105 -3.55 19.08 0.52
C VAL A 105 -3.80 20.10 1.63
N ALA A 106 -4.50 21.19 1.33
CA ALA A 106 -4.83 22.21 2.34
C ALA A 106 -5.74 21.63 3.44
N ASP A 107 -6.70 20.79 3.08
CA ASP A 107 -7.56 20.07 4.04
C ASP A 107 -6.73 19.16 4.95
N PHE A 108 -5.81 18.38 4.38
CA PHE A 108 -4.89 17.54 5.14
C PHE A 108 -3.99 18.36 6.08
N GLU A 109 -3.39 19.45 5.59
CA GLU A 109 -2.54 20.35 6.37
C GLU A 109 -3.28 20.95 7.56
N MET A 110 -4.49 21.47 7.33
CA MET A 110 -5.32 22.05 8.37
C MET A 110 -5.71 21.00 9.41
N ALA A 111 -6.25 19.85 8.99
CA ALA A 111 -6.70 18.81 9.90
C ALA A 111 -5.53 18.24 10.73
N ARG A 112 -4.37 18.01 10.08
CA ARG A 112 -3.13 17.58 10.74
C ARG A 112 -2.67 18.60 11.79
N ALA A 113 -2.65 19.89 11.46
CA ALA A 113 -2.26 20.93 12.40
C ALA A 113 -3.19 20.99 13.63
N VAL A 114 -4.51 20.88 13.41
CA VAL A 114 -5.51 20.82 14.49
C VAL A 114 -5.28 19.61 15.40
N ASN A 115 -4.99 18.45 14.81
CA ASN A 115 -4.78 17.21 15.56
C ASN A 115 -3.46 17.22 16.33
N LEU A 116 -2.35 17.63 15.71
CA LEU A 116 -1.07 17.78 16.41
C LEU A 116 -1.15 18.81 17.53
N GLY A 117 -1.82 19.95 17.29
CA GLY A 117 -2.06 20.96 18.32
C GLY A 117 -2.91 20.47 19.49
N LEU A 118 -3.80 19.48 19.29
CA LEU A 118 -4.46 18.77 20.38
C LEU A 118 -3.45 17.90 21.14
N LEU A 119 -2.73 17.02 20.42
CA LEU A 119 -1.86 16.03 21.03
C LEU A 119 -0.72 16.67 21.86
N VAL A 120 -0.16 17.80 21.40
CA VAL A 120 0.87 18.57 22.14
C VAL A 120 0.36 19.14 23.47
N ARG A 121 -0.94 19.43 23.59
CA ARG A 121 -1.53 20.00 24.81
C ARG A 121 -2.00 18.95 25.80
N LEU A 122 -2.06 17.69 25.41
CA LEU A 122 -2.43 16.60 26.31
C LEU A 122 -1.27 16.30 27.26
N PRO A 123 -1.55 15.95 28.53
CA PRO A 123 -0.51 15.47 29.43
C PRO A 123 -0.03 14.07 29.01
N ASP A 124 1.20 13.71 29.37
CA ASP A 124 1.86 12.47 28.93
C ASP A 124 1.03 11.20 29.26
N GLU A 125 0.35 11.17 30.41
CA GLU A 125 -0.50 10.05 30.80
C GLU A 125 -1.70 9.82 29.87
N ALA A 126 -2.12 10.84 29.10
CA ALA A 126 -3.20 10.71 28.14
C ALA A 126 -2.85 9.72 27.02
N PHE A 127 -1.56 9.55 26.69
CA PHE A 127 -1.12 8.63 25.64
C PHE A 127 -1.30 7.16 26.00
N ALA A 128 -1.36 6.86 27.30
CA ALA A 128 -1.67 5.52 27.81
C ALA A 128 -3.17 5.23 27.86
N ARG A 129 -4.04 6.23 27.69
CA ARG A 129 -5.50 6.02 27.63
C ARG A 129 -5.87 5.19 26.40
N VAL A 130 -6.88 4.34 26.55
CA VAL A 130 -7.29 3.38 25.53
C VAL A 130 -8.75 3.55 25.14
N GLY A 131 -9.06 3.25 23.88
CA GLY A 131 -10.42 3.02 23.39
C GLY A 131 -10.54 1.64 22.75
N ILE A 132 -11.77 1.20 22.45
CA ILE A 132 -12.05 -0.14 21.93
C ILE A 132 -12.45 -0.04 20.46
N HIS A 133 -11.49 -0.27 19.56
CA HIS A 133 -11.74 -0.32 18.12
C HIS A 133 -12.55 -1.55 17.74
N SER A 134 -13.63 -1.36 16.99
CA SER A 134 -14.57 -2.43 16.61
C SER A 134 -13.91 -3.61 15.88
N GLU A 135 -12.81 -3.34 15.17
CA GLU A 135 -12.06 -4.38 14.43
C GLU A 135 -10.70 -4.75 15.04
N ARG A 136 -10.07 -3.84 15.81
CA ARG A 136 -8.68 -4.00 16.30
C ARG A 136 -8.59 -4.24 17.80
N GLY A 137 -9.70 -4.09 18.53
CA GLY A 137 -9.72 -4.20 19.98
C GLY A 137 -9.16 -2.96 20.67
N GLU A 138 -8.62 -3.17 21.87
CA GLU A 138 -8.19 -2.11 22.79
C GLU A 138 -6.94 -1.36 22.32
N GLU A 139 -7.07 -0.14 21.81
CA GLU A 139 -5.98 0.62 21.23
C GLU A 139 -5.69 1.88 22.06
N SER A 140 -4.42 2.09 22.44
CA SER A 140 -4.02 3.30 23.17
C SER A 140 -3.89 4.51 22.23
N LEU A 141 -4.02 5.71 22.79
CA LEU A 141 -3.80 6.95 22.03
C LEU A 141 -2.38 6.98 21.41
N GLY A 142 -1.35 6.61 22.18
CA GLY A 142 0.02 6.52 21.68
C GLY A 142 0.17 5.48 20.56
N THR A 143 -0.51 4.34 20.66
CA THR A 143 -0.56 3.33 19.59
C THR A 143 -1.19 3.89 18.32
N MET A 144 -2.28 4.66 18.43
CA MET A 144 -2.91 5.30 17.26
C MET A 144 -1.97 6.27 16.57
N VAL A 145 -1.28 7.14 17.33
CA VAL A 145 -0.33 8.11 16.79
C VAL A 145 0.80 7.40 16.03
N ALA A 146 1.42 6.37 16.63
CA ALA A 146 2.46 5.60 15.97
C ALA A 146 1.97 4.82 14.74
N LEU A 147 0.76 4.25 14.81
CA LEU A 147 0.16 3.56 13.67
C LEU A 147 -0.03 4.52 12.49
N TYR A 148 -0.56 5.71 12.74
CA TYR A 148 -0.86 6.66 11.67
C TYR A 148 0.37 7.42 11.16
N ALA A 149 1.40 7.60 11.99
CA ALA A 149 2.72 8.02 11.50
C ALA A 149 3.31 7.01 10.49
N GLY A 150 3.24 5.71 10.79
CA GLY A 150 3.65 4.66 9.84
C GLY A 150 2.75 4.57 8.60
N HIS A 151 1.46 4.83 8.75
CA HIS A 151 0.48 4.91 7.65
C HIS A 151 0.82 6.03 6.66
N ASP A 152 1.17 7.23 7.16
CA ASP A 152 1.63 8.34 6.33
C ASP A 152 2.86 7.94 5.50
N ARG A 153 3.87 7.33 6.13
CA ARG A 153 5.10 6.87 5.45
C ARG A 153 4.79 5.94 4.28
N ILE A 154 3.88 4.98 4.47
CA ILE A 154 3.44 4.07 3.40
C ILE A 154 2.80 4.83 2.24
N HIS A 155 1.93 5.79 2.51
CA HIS A 155 1.26 6.52 1.44
C HIS A 155 2.18 7.52 0.73
N LEU A 156 3.13 8.14 1.43
CA LEU A 156 4.17 8.95 0.81
C LEU A 156 5.02 8.11 -0.16
N ASP A 157 5.46 6.91 0.25
CA ASP A 157 6.19 5.98 -0.62
C ASP A 157 5.33 5.49 -1.80
N GLN A 158 4.04 5.24 -1.56
CA GLN A 158 3.10 4.88 -2.63
C GLN A 158 2.98 6.01 -3.67
N ILE A 159 2.88 7.27 -3.22
CA ILE A 159 2.83 8.44 -4.11
C ILE A 159 4.13 8.58 -4.89
N GLU A 160 5.29 8.42 -4.25
CA GLU A 160 6.59 8.45 -4.91
C GLU A 160 6.71 7.36 -5.98
N THR A 161 6.27 6.14 -5.67
CA THR A 161 6.23 5.02 -6.62
C THR A 161 5.35 5.33 -7.82
N ILE A 162 4.15 5.90 -7.63
CA ILE A 162 3.29 6.29 -8.74
C ILE A 162 3.93 7.42 -9.56
N ARG A 163 4.48 8.44 -8.89
CA ARG A 163 5.16 9.58 -9.52
C ARG A 163 6.32 9.13 -10.41
N THR A 164 7.18 8.24 -9.90
CA THR A 164 8.31 7.70 -10.68
C THR A 164 7.84 6.85 -11.86
N GLY A 165 6.75 6.10 -11.70
CA GLY A 165 6.09 5.36 -12.78
C GLY A 165 5.49 6.24 -13.88
N LEU A 166 5.06 7.47 -13.55
CA LEU A 166 4.57 8.45 -14.54
C LEU A 166 5.70 9.05 -15.39
N PHE A 167 6.93 9.08 -14.86
CA PHE A 167 8.13 9.53 -15.56
C PHE A 167 9.18 8.42 -15.64
N PRO A 168 8.92 7.35 -16.42
CA PRO A 168 9.90 6.28 -16.54
C PRO A 168 11.21 6.87 -17.08
N GLN A 169 12.26 6.81 -16.28
CA GLN A 169 13.62 7.19 -16.69
C GLN A 169 13.93 6.49 -18.02
N LYS A 170 14.42 7.24 -19.01
CA LYS A 170 14.88 6.64 -20.27
C LYS A 170 15.90 5.56 -19.91
N ARG A 171 15.55 4.28 -20.09
CA ARG A 171 16.52 3.18 -19.97
C ARG A 171 17.68 3.51 -20.89
N LYS A 172 18.88 3.75 -20.35
CA LYS A 172 20.10 3.81 -21.17
C LYS A 172 20.15 2.50 -21.94
N ALA A 173 20.06 2.59 -23.27
CA ALA A 173 20.19 1.43 -24.13
C ALA A 173 21.52 0.74 -23.78
N ARG A 174 21.47 -0.48 -23.25
CA ARG A 174 22.67 -1.31 -23.13
C ARG A 174 23.15 -1.51 -24.56
N LYS A 175 24.28 -0.89 -24.91
CA LYS A 175 24.98 -1.10 -26.17
C LYS A 175 25.29 -2.60 -26.21
N ALA A 176 24.56 -3.35 -27.05
CA ALA A 176 24.85 -4.75 -27.27
C ALA A 176 26.24 -4.83 -27.87
N THR A 177 27.23 -5.26 -27.08
CA THR A 177 28.52 -5.66 -27.61
C THR A 177 28.28 -6.93 -28.40
N ALA A 178 28.24 -6.80 -29.72
CA ALA A 178 28.18 -7.93 -30.63
C ALA A 178 29.43 -8.79 -30.37
N LYS A 179 29.24 -9.91 -29.68
CA LYS A 179 30.27 -10.92 -29.52
C LYS A 179 30.45 -11.58 -30.88
N ALA A 180 31.59 -11.35 -31.52
CA ALA A 180 31.93 -11.93 -32.81
C ALA A 180 31.73 -13.46 -32.78
N ALA A 181 31.03 -13.99 -33.78
CA ALA A 181 30.84 -15.42 -33.95
C ALA A 181 32.20 -16.12 -34.20
N PRO A 182 32.44 -17.33 -33.69
CA PRO A 182 33.69 -18.04 -33.93
C PRO A 182 33.76 -18.45 -35.41
N LYS A 183 34.90 -18.16 -36.06
CA LYS A 183 35.20 -18.64 -37.40
C LYS A 183 35.27 -20.16 -37.41
N THR A 184 34.52 -20.79 -38.29
CA THR A 184 34.50 -22.23 -38.55
C THR A 184 35.82 -22.69 -39.19
N ALA A 185 36.43 -23.74 -38.63
CA ALA A 185 37.57 -24.44 -39.22
C ALA A 185 37.11 -25.44 -40.32
N PRO A 186 37.95 -25.76 -41.31
CA PRO A 186 37.53 -26.50 -42.49
C PRO A 186 37.33 -28.01 -42.22
N LYS A 187 36.32 -28.58 -42.88
CA LYS A 187 35.98 -30.00 -42.88
C LYS A 187 37.11 -30.85 -43.46
N ARG A 188 37.49 -31.91 -42.75
CA ARG A 188 38.19 -33.08 -43.31
C ARG A 188 37.20 -34.23 -43.47
N ALA A 189 37.29 -34.90 -44.62
CA ALA A 189 36.33 -35.89 -45.09
C ALA A 189 36.65 -37.32 -44.62
N ALA A 190 35.54 -38.08 -44.53
CA ALA A 190 35.35 -39.51 -44.78
C ALA A 190 35.91 -40.58 -43.81
N GLY A 191 34.95 -41.25 -43.17
CA GLY A 191 35.05 -42.62 -42.65
C GLY A 191 33.66 -43.12 -42.23
N LYS A 192 33.10 -44.10 -42.94
CA LYS A 192 31.86 -44.86 -42.64
C LYS A 192 32.25 -46.35 -42.61
N PRO A 193 31.39 -47.29 -42.16
CA PRO A 193 30.44 -47.26 -41.06
C PRO A 193 30.54 -48.53 -40.16
N SER A 194 29.88 -48.58 -39.02
CA SER A 194 29.47 -49.88 -38.43
C SER A 194 28.18 -49.77 -37.64
N ALA A 195 27.47 -50.89 -37.57
CA ALA A 195 26.03 -51.02 -37.58
C ALA A 195 25.41 -51.43 -36.21
N ALA A 196 24.07 -51.55 -36.24
CA ALA A 196 23.15 -52.15 -35.25
C ALA A 196 22.72 -51.22 -34.09
N LYS A 197 21.45 -51.18 -33.63
CA LYS A 197 20.32 -52.11 -33.75
C LYS A 197 19.00 -51.35 -33.44
N ARG A 198 17.90 -51.89 -33.99
CA ARG A 198 16.49 -51.48 -33.87
C ARG A 198 15.96 -51.52 -32.42
N ALA A 199 14.97 -50.68 -32.10
CA ALA A 199 13.58 -51.08 -31.79
C ALA A 199 12.70 -49.86 -31.43
N ALA A 200 11.46 -49.87 -31.93
CA ALA A 200 10.41 -48.88 -31.70
C ALA A 200 9.38 -49.41 -30.67
N PRO A 201 8.14 -48.88 -30.62
CA PRO A 201 7.63 -47.96 -29.61
C PRO A 201 6.63 -48.65 -28.65
N ASN A 202 6.16 -47.96 -27.60
CA ASN A 202 4.85 -48.34 -27.06
C ASN A 202 3.97 -47.16 -26.65
N ARG A 203 2.72 -47.28 -27.08
CA ARG A 203 1.55 -46.42 -26.85
C ARG A 203 0.79 -46.93 -25.61
N GLY A 204 -0.01 -46.06 -25.00
CA GLY A 204 -1.11 -46.44 -24.10
C GLY A 204 -1.63 -45.22 -23.34
N ALA A 205 -2.63 -44.49 -23.85
CA ALA A 205 -4.07 -44.68 -23.57
C ALA A 205 -4.46 -44.16 -22.17
N LYS A 206 -5.06 -42.96 -22.07
CA LYS A 206 -6.51 -42.63 -22.04
C LYS A 206 -7.22 -42.95 -20.70
N ALA A 207 -7.92 -41.91 -20.24
CA ALA A 207 -8.75 -41.69 -19.04
C ALA A 207 -10.02 -42.60 -18.96
N PRO A 208 -11.11 -42.35 -18.17
CA PRO A 208 -11.43 -41.28 -17.19
C PRO A 208 -12.29 -41.67 -15.93
N ALA A 209 -12.54 -40.65 -15.10
CA ALA A 209 -13.78 -40.31 -14.35
C ALA A 209 -14.33 -41.19 -13.22
N LYS A 210 -14.73 -40.52 -12.12
CA LYS A 210 -16.08 -40.68 -11.52
C LYS A 210 -16.51 -39.46 -10.70
N LYS A 211 -17.74 -39.02 -10.98
CA LYS A 211 -18.57 -38.04 -10.26
C LYS A 211 -19.26 -38.69 -9.05
N GLY A 212 -19.59 -37.89 -8.05
CA GLY A 212 -20.71 -38.05 -7.09
C GLY A 212 -20.65 -36.86 -6.12
N ALA A 213 -21.50 -35.82 -6.11
CA ALA A 213 -22.96 -35.65 -6.13
C ALA A 213 -23.66 -35.86 -4.76
N LYS A 214 -24.19 -34.72 -4.23
CA LYS A 214 -25.37 -34.53 -3.34
C LYS A 214 -25.21 -34.98 -1.87
N LYS A 215 -25.83 -34.41 -0.82
CA LYS A 215 -26.98 -33.51 -0.58
C LYS A 215 -26.87 -33.10 0.93
N ALA A 216 -27.06 -31.84 1.34
CA ALA A 216 -28.28 -31.21 1.89
C ALA A 216 -28.63 -31.49 3.37
N ALA A 217 -29.28 -30.48 3.99
CA ALA A 217 -30.03 -30.44 5.26
C ALA A 217 -29.23 -30.29 6.57
N LYS A 218 -29.69 -29.65 7.66
CA LYS A 218 -30.68 -28.60 8.00
C LYS A 218 -30.60 -28.53 9.55
N LYS A 219 -30.75 -27.33 10.14
CA LYS A 219 -31.29 -27.03 11.49
C LYS A 219 -30.68 -27.73 12.71
N LYS A 220 -30.12 -26.94 13.63
CA LYS A 220 -30.84 -26.49 14.84
C LYS A 220 -30.47 -25.05 15.14
#